data_AF-A0A6P0L3G7-F1
#
_entry.id   AF-A0A6P0L3G7-F1
#
_cell.length_a   1.000
_cell.length_b   1.000
_cell.length_c   1.000
_cell.angle_alpha   90.00
_cell.angle_beta   90.00
_cell.angle_gamma   90.00
#
_symmetry.space_group_name_H-M   'P 1'
#
loop_
_entity.id
_entity.type
_entity.pdbx_description
1 polymer ?
#
loop_
_entity_poly.entity_id
_entity_poly.type
_entity_poly.pdbx_seq_one_letter_code
_entity_poly.pdbx_strand_id
1 'polypeptide(L)'
;MSNKENRELDKWIKSNPDSRELKRALAVKFAIQGWDYQAISEALNVSKSFISKWKKNFHAAGVEGLKLSYKGGKGYLNQQEKKEVLTWIKQRYKCNFDQLEGYLLEKYNVVFKSPTSYYKLLSEARISWEKTKKNNPYQDPDLVDKILNRIYHQA
;
A
#
# COMPACT_ATOMS: atom_id res chain seq x y z
N MET A 1 -2.57 -37.41 10.38
CA MET A 1 -2.03 -36.04 10.13
C MET A 1 -3.04 -35.09 9.48
N SER A 2 -3.81 -35.52 8.46
CA SER A 2 -4.82 -34.71 7.73
C SER A 2 -5.85 -33.93 8.57
N ASN A 3 -6.21 -34.39 9.77
CA ASN A 3 -7.28 -33.77 10.57
C ASN A 3 -6.86 -32.43 11.23
N LYS A 4 -5.57 -32.22 11.52
CA LYS A 4 -5.08 -30.97 12.11
C LYS A 4 -5.01 -29.84 11.07
N GLU A 5 -4.47 -30.15 9.90
CA GLU A 5 -4.32 -29.20 8.78
C GLU A 5 -5.69 -28.69 8.29
N ASN A 6 -6.68 -29.60 8.18
CA ASN A 6 -8.04 -29.22 7.82
C ASN A 6 -8.67 -28.27 8.85
N ARG A 7 -8.48 -28.51 10.16
CA ARG A 7 -8.99 -27.62 11.22
C ARG A 7 -8.34 -26.23 11.17
N GLU A 8 -7.03 -26.18 10.89
CA GLU A 8 -6.30 -24.91 10.76
C GLU A 8 -6.83 -24.08 9.57
N LEU A 9 -7.00 -24.73 8.41
CA LEU A 9 -7.58 -24.11 7.22
C LEU A 9 -9.03 -23.68 7.45
N ASP A 10 -9.85 -24.49 8.13
CA ASP A 10 -11.22 -24.14 8.47
C ASP A 10 -11.29 -22.90 9.35
N LYS A 11 -10.43 -22.80 10.37
CA LYS A 11 -10.36 -21.61 11.23
C LYS A 11 -9.96 -20.38 10.43
N TRP A 12 -8.99 -20.51 9.53
CA TRP A 12 -8.54 -19.41 8.68
C TRP A 12 -9.63 -18.97 7.68
N ILE A 13 -10.25 -19.89 6.97
CA ILE A 13 -11.33 -19.61 6.01
C ILE A 13 -12.50 -18.91 6.71
N LYS A 14 -12.91 -19.39 7.90
CA LYS A 14 -14.00 -18.78 8.69
C LYS A 14 -13.68 -17.36 9.17
N SER A 15 -12.40 -17.00 9.28
CA SER A 15 -11.99 -15.64 9.62
C SER A 15 -12.20 -14.63 8.48
N ASN A 16 -12.59 -15.11 7.29
CA ASN A 16 -12.86 -14.33 6.09
C ASN A 16 -11.67 -13.41 5.68
N PRO A 17 -10.51 -13.99 5.35
CA PRO A 17 -9.29 -13.25 5.01
C PRO A 17 -9.40 -12.58 3.62
N ASP A 18 -8.34 -11.89 3.19
CA ASP A 18 -8.26 -11.31 1.84
C ASP A 18 -8.66 -12.35 0.78
N SER A 19 -9.39 -11.92 -0.25
CA SER A 19 -9.97 -12.81 -1.26
C SER A 19 -8.93 -13.71 -1.93
N ARG A 20 -7.68 -13.26 -2.06
CA ARG A 20 -6.57 -14.05 -2.59
C ARG A 20 -6.14 -15.12 -1.61
N GLU A 21 -6.01 -14.77 -0.33
CA GLU A 21 -5.64 -15.69 0.76
C GLU A 21 -6.72 -16.75 0.97
N LEU A 22 -7.99 -16.35 0.92
CA LEU A 22 -9.14 -17.24 0.97
C LEU A 22 -9.10 -18.27 -0.18
N LYS A 23 -8.88 -17.81 -1.42
CA LYS A 23 -8.80 -18.70 -2.59
C LYS A 23 -7.63 -19.68 -2.50
N ARG A 24 -6.48 -19.25 -1.96
CA ARG A 24 -5.33 -20.13 -1.68
C ARG A 24 -5.69 -21.19 -0.65
N ALA A 25 -6.33 -20.80 0.45
CA ALA A 25 -6.73 -21.72 1.51
C ALA A 25 -7.75 -22.76 1.03
N LEU A 26 -8.73 -22.37 0.23
CA LEU A 26 -9.71 -23.30 -0.36
C LEU A 26 -9.03 -24.32 -1.29
N ALA A 27 -8.12 -23.86 -2.16
CA ALA A 27 -7.38 -24.75 -3.05
C ALA A 27 -6.58 -25.81 -2.28
N VAL A 28 -5.90 -25.40 -1.20
CA VAL A 28 -5.15 -26.33 -0.34
C VAL A 28 -6.07 -27.27 0.41
N LYS A 29 -7.18 -26.77 0.97
CA LYS A 29 -8.15 -27.59 1.68
C LYS A 29 -8.69 -28.71 0.80
N PHE A 30 -9.16 -28.40 -0.41
CA PHE A 30 -9.66 -29.43 -1.33
C PHE A 30 -8.56 -30.44 -1.71
N ALA A 31 -7.33 -29.98 -1.93
CA ALA A 31 -6.21 -30.87 -2.24
C ALA A 31 -5.81 -31.79 -1.06
N ILE A 32 -5.98 -31.36 0.20
CA ILE A 32 -5.78 -32.18 1.41
C ILE A 32 -6.95 -33.14 1.62
N GLN A 33 -8.15 -32.75 1.23
CA GLN A 33 -9.35 -33.60 1.21
C GLN A 33 -9.36 -34.64 0.08
N GLY A 34 -8.31 -34.67 -0.75
CA GLY A 34 -8.14 -35.69 -1.80
C GLY A 34 -8.88 -35.38 -3.10
N TRP A 35 -9.35 -34.15 -3.30
CA TRP A 35 -9.95 -33.76 -4.58
C TRP A 35 -8.89 -33.77 -5.69
N ASP A 36 -9.31 -34.18 -6.89
CA ASP A 36 -8.46 -34.10 -8.06
C ASP A 36 -8.17 -32.64 -8.46
N TYR A 37 -6.95 -32.40 -8.95
CA TYR A 37 -6.51 -31.04 -9.30
C TYR A 37 -7.31 -30.44 -10.45
N GLN A 38 -7.86 -31.25 -11.36
CA GLN A 38 -8.77 -30.77 -12.40
C GLN A 38 -10.06 -30.23 -11.79
N ALA A 39 -10.69 -30.99 -10.88
CA ALA A 39 -11.92 -30.57 -10.21
C ALA A 39 -11.73 -29.28 -9.40
N ILE A 40 -10.61 -29.16 -8.69
CA ILE A 40 -10.27 -27.93 -7.94
C ILE A 40 -10.04 -26.75 -8.89
N SER A 41 -9.31 -26.99 -9.99
CA SER A 41 -9.00 -26.00 -11.03
C SER A 41 -10.26 -25.38 -11.61
N GLU A 42 -11.24 -26.22 -11.93
CA GLU A 42 -12.54 -25.82 -12.46
C GLU A 42 -13.38 -25.09 -11.41
N ALA A 43 -13.50 -25.66 -10.19
CA ALA A 43 -14.31 -25.09 -9.12
C ALA A 43 -13.84 -23.69 -8.65
N LEU A 44 -12.53 -23.45 -8.63
CA LEU A 44 -11.96 -22.18 -8.15
C LEU A 44 -11.51 -21.23 -9.27
N ASN A 45 -11.59 -21.68 -10.52
CA ASN A 45 -11.07 -21.02 -11.72
C ASN A 45 -9.60 -20.60 -11.53
N VAL A 46 -8.74 -21.59 -11.26
CA VAL A 46 -7.28 -21.42 -11.06
C VAL A 46 -6.52 -22.50 -11.81
N SER A 47 -5.22 -22.32 -12.04
CA SER A 47 -4.39 -23.36 -12.67
C SER A 47 -4.01 -24.48 -11.71
N LYS A 48 -3.69 -25.68 -12.23
CA LYS A 48 -3.10 -26.76 -11.44
C LYS A 48 -1.78 -26.37 -10.75
N SER A 49 -0.99 -25.52 -11.40
CA SER A 49 0.26 -24.97 -10.84
C SER A 49 0.01 -24.05 -9.64
N PHE A 50 -1.11 -23.31 -9.63
CA PHE A 50 -1.54 -22.52 -8.47
C PHE A 50 -1.80 -23.43 -7.27
N ILE A 51 -2.55 -24.52 -7.46
CA ILE A 51 -2.87 -25.49 -6.40
C ILE A 51 -1.58 -26.10 -5.83
N SER A 52 -0.71 -26.61 -6.71
CA SER A 52 0.57 -27.21 -6.33
C SER A 52 1.44 -26.26 -5.51
N LYS A 53 1.58 -25.01 -5.98
CA LYS A 53 2.37 -23.97 -5.31
C LYS A 53 1.86 -23.71 -3.89
N TRP A 54 0.56 -23.47 -3.72
CA TRP A 54 0.02 -23.11 -2.41
C TRP A 54 -0.03 -24.31 -1.45
N LYS A 55 -0.24 -25.52 -1.96
CA LYS A 55 -0.11 -26.74 -1.17
C LYS A 55 1.32 -26.89 -0.62
N LYS A 56 2.33 -26.68 -1.47
CA LYS A 56 3.75 -26.70 -1.06
C LYS A 56 4.03 -25.62 0.00
N ASN A 57 3.58 -24.39 -0.23
CA ASN A 57 3.79 -23.28 0.72
C ASN A 57 3.10 -23.54 2.07
N PHE A 58 1.89 -24.12 2.06
CA PHE A 58 1.19 -24.49 3.27
C PHE A 58 1.90 -25.60 4.05
N HIS A 59 2.39 -26.65 3.37
CA HIS A 59 3.18 -27.68 4.06
C HIS A 59 4.47 -27.13 4.68
N ALA A 60 5.05 -26.08 4.10
CA ALA A 60 6.27 -25.47 4.62
C ALA A 60 6.03 -24.52 5.81
N ALA A 61 4.93 -23.75 5.81
CA ALA A 61 4.73 -22.64 6.74
C ALA A 61 3.30 -22.51 7.31
N GLY A 62 2.45 -23.53 7.14
CA GLY A 62 1.04 -23.49 7.55
C GLY A 62 0.28 -22.34 6.89
N VAL A 63 -0.66 -21.75 7.62
CA VAL A 63 -1.45 -20.60 7.14
C VAL A 63 -0.57 -19.37 6.81
N GLU A 64 0.57 -19.17 7.48
CA GLU A 64 1.48 -18.06 7.14
C GLU A 64 2.00 -18.15 5.71
N GLY A 65 2.20 -19.38 5.21
CA GLY A 65 2.58 -19.64 3.82
C GLY A 65 1.53 -19.27 2.78
N LEU A 66 0.29 -18.99 3.22
CA LEU A 66 -0.83 -18.59 2.35
C LEU A 66 -1.04 -17.09 2.32
N LYS A 67 -0.49 -16.36 3.29
CA LYS A 67 -0.67 -14.90 3.41
C LYS A 67 0.05 -14.15 2.30
N LEU A 68 -0.38 -12.92 2.07
CA LEU A 68 0.29 -12.00 1.16
C LEU A 68 1.61 -11.54 1.79
N SER A 69 2.72 -11.87 1.14
CA SER A 69 4.04 -11.39 1.53
C SER A 69 4.28 -9.92 1.18
N TYR A 70 3.59 -9.40 0.16
CA TYR A 70 3.77 -8.04 -0.32
C TYR A 70 2.97 -7.04 0.53
N LYS A 71 3.67 -6.32 1.42
CA LYS A 71 3.08 -5.27 2.28
C LYS A 71 2.94 -3.90 1.59
N GLY A 72 3.09 -3.84 0.25
CA GLY A 72 3.27 -2.57 -0.45
C GLY A 72 4.67 -2.00 -0.21
N GLY A 73 5.09 -1.06 -1.06
CA GLY A 73 6.25 -0.23 -0.75
C GLY A 73 5.95 0.64 0.47
N LYS A 74 6.98 0.98 1.26
CA LYS A 74 6.85 2.00 2.32
C LYS A 74 6.37 3.28 1.65
N GLY A 75 5.13 3.69 1.95
CA GLY A 75 4.63 4.98 1.51
C GLY A 75 5.53 6.09 2.08
N TYR A 76 5.65 7.20 1.36
CA TYR A 76 6.43 8.35 1.85
C TYR A 76 5.89 8.87 3.19
N LEU A 77 4.59 8.67 3.45
CA LEU A 77 3.93 8.97 4.73
C LEU A 77 3.36 7.69 5.32
N ASN A 78 3.53 7.51 6.63
CA ASN A 78 2.81 6.51 7.41
C ASN A 78 1.35 6.94 7.67
N GLN A 79 0.53 6.06 8.25
CA GLN A 79 -0.89 6.34 8.44
C GLN A 79 -1.16 7.55 9.35
N GLN A 80 -0.33 7.77 10.38
CA GLN A 80 -0.48 8.88 11.31
C GLN A 80 -0.06 10.19 10.63
N GLU A 81 1.10 10.21 9.98
CA GLU A 81 1.59 11.37 9.21
C GLU A 81 0.59 11.78 8.13
N LYS A 82 0.01 10.81 7.41
CA LYS A 82 -1.03 11.09 6.41
C LYS A 82 -2.26 11.76 7.04
N LYS A 83 -2.74 11.29 8.20
CA LYS A 83 -3.89 11.88 8.90
C LYS A 83 -3.60 13.32 9.35
N GLU A 84 -2.39 13.57 9.83
CA GLU A 84 -1.94 14.91 10.23
C GLU A 84 -1.87 15.85 9.02
N VAL A 85 -1.32 15.39 7.90
CA VAL A 85 -1.29 16.15 6.64
C VAL A 85 -2.71 16.47 6.17
N LEU A 86 -3.63 15.50 6.17
CA LEU A 86 -5.02 15.74 5.77
C LEU A 86 -5.72 16.74 6.70
N THR A 87 -5.46 16.67 8.01
CA THR A 87 -6.01 17.64 8.99
C THR A 87 -5.45 19.04 8.74
N TRP A 88 -4.15 19.15 8.51
CA TRP A 88 -3.46 20.40 8.21
C TRP A 88 -3.95 21.04 6.90
N ILE A 89 -4.27 20.21 5.88
CA ILE A 89 -4.90 20.67 4.64
C ILE A 89 -6.31 21.21 4.94
N LYS A 90 -7.14 20.44 5.66
CA LYS A 90 -8.54 20.81 6.00
C LYS A 90 -8.70 22.09 6.81
N GLN A 91 -7.72 22.42 7.65
CA GLN A 91 -7.72 23.65 8.43
C GLN A 91 -7.49 24.91 7.57
N ARG A 92 -7.06 24.75 6.32
CA ARG A 92 -6.86 25.85 5.38
C ARG A 92 -8.04 25.96 4.42
N TYR A 93 -8.50 27.18 4.17
CA TYR A 93 -9.53 27.46 3.18
C TYR A 93 -9.04 27.22 1.74
N LYS A 94 -7.74 27.43 1.47
CA LYS A 94 -7.07 27.19 0.18
C LYS A 94 -5.68 26.60 0.43
N CYS A 95 -5.32 25.56 -0.33
CA CYS A 95 -4.00 24.94 -0.25
C CYS A 95 -3.34 24.85 -1.63
N ASN A 96 -2.18 25.48 -1.67
CA ASN A 96 -1.09 25.40 -2.61
C ASN A 96 -0.48 24.04 -2.98
N PHE A 97 0.12 23.87 -4.17
CA PHE A 97 1.08 22.78 -4.40
C PHE A 97 2.37 23.07 -3.63
N ASP A 98 2.92 24.28 -3.79
CA ASP A 98 4.16 24.71 -3.15
C ASP A 98 4.03 24.71 -1.62
N GLN A 99 2.88 25.12 -1.09
CA GLN A 99 2.59 25.07 0.35
C GLN A 99 2.54 23.64 0.89
N LEU A 100 1.93 22.71 0.15
CA LEU A 100 1.87 21.31 0.56
C LEU A 100 3.23 20.64 0.47
N GLU A 101 3.99 20.90 -0.60
CA GLU A 101 5.35 20.38 -0.77
C GLU A 101 6.29 20.90 0.32
N GLY A 102 6.27 22.21 0.60
CA GLY A 102 7.05 22.81 1.68
C GLY A 102 6.71 22.20 3.04
N TYR A 103 5.43 22.03 3.37
CA TYR A 103 5.01 21.42 4.63
C TYR A 103 5.46 19.96 4.77
N LEU A 104 5.37 19.18 3.69
CA LEU A 104 5.81 17.78 3.67
C LEU A 104 7.33 17.65 3.83
N LEU A 105 8.08 18.54 3.18
CA LEU A 105 9.53 18.61 3.29
C LEU A 105 9.95 19.04 4.71
N GLU A 106 9.41 20.14 5.23
CA GLU A 106 9.80 20.67 6.55
C GLU A 106 9.43 19.74 7.70
N LYS A 107 8.22 19.16 7.70
CA LYS A 107 7.72 18.39 8.84
C LYS A 107 8.08 16.91 8.79
N TYR A 108 8.15 16.31 7.60
CA TYR A 108 8.33 14.87 7.43
C TYR A 108 9.54 14.49 6.56
N ASN A 109 10.27 15.48 6.03
CA ASN A 109 11.34 15.28 5.06
C ASN A 109 10.89 14.45 3.83
N VAL A 110 9.67 14.72 3.37
CA VAL A 110 9.02 13.99 2.27
C VAL A 110 8.91 14.87 1.03
N VAL A 111 9.46 14.37 -0.07
CA VAL A 111 9.22 14.88 -1.43
C VAL A 111 8.70 13.73 -2.28
N PHE A 112 7.49 13.85 -2.83
CA PHE A 112 6.96 12.82 -3.70
C PHE A 112 7.58 12.94 -5.10
N LYS A 113 7.96 11.80 -5.68
CA LYS A 113 8.45 11.75 -7.07
C LYS A 113 7.43 12.16 -8.12
N SER A 114 6.15 12.15 -7.81
CA SER A 114 5.07 12.40 -8.77
C SER A 114 4.12 13.49 -8.25
N PRO A 115 3.80 14.52 -9.05
CA PRO A 115 2.79 15.53 -8.75
C PRO A 115 1.42 14.91 -8.39
N THR A 116 1.09 13.77 -8.97
CA THR A 116 -0.15 13.02 -8.70
C THR A 116 -0.31 12.64 -7.23
N SER A 117 0.77 12.39 -6.52
CA SER A 117 0.72 12.05 -5.09
C SER A 117 0.23 13.23 -4.23
N TYR A 118 0.62 14.45 -4.58
CA TYR A 118 0.14 15.67 -3.93
C TYR A 118 -1.34 15.92 -4.24
N TYR A 119 -1.75 15.75 -5.50
CA TYR A 119 -3.16 15.90 -5.90
C TYR A 119 -4.08 14.92 -5.18
N LYS A 120 -3.62 13.69 -4.92
CA LYS A 120 -4.38 12.71 -4.13
C LYS A 120 -4.66 13.22 -2.72
N LEU A 121 -3.66 13.77 -2.02
CA LEU A 121 -3.82 14.31 -0.67
C LEU A 121 -4.81 15.48 -0.63
N LEU A 122 -4.74 16.39 -1.61
CA LEU A 122 -5.67 17.52 -1.73
C LEU A 122 -7.10 17.05 -2.01
N SER A 123 -7.27 16.08 -2.92
CA SER A 123 -8.59 15.51 -3.25
C SER A 123 -9.22 14.77 -2.06
N GLU A 124 -8.41 14.03 -1.29
CA GLU A 124 -8.84 13.27 -0.12
C GLU A 124 -9.24 14.21 1.05
N ALA A 125 -8.63 15.38 1.13
CA ALA A 125 -9.02 16.44 2.05
C ALA A 125 -10.33 17.17 1.65
N ARG A 126 -10.91 16.88 0.47
CA ARG A 126 -12.11 17.52 -0.09
C ARG A 126 -11.98 19.04 -0.26
N ILE A 127 -10.78 19.53 -0.61
CA ILE A 127 -10.56 20.95 -0.88
C ILE A 127 -10.52 21.21 -2.39
N SER A 128 -11.21 22.26 -2.83
CA SER A 128 -11.12 22.77 -4.21
C SER A 128 -9.74 23.37 -4.47
N TRP A 129 -9.06 22.81 -5.46
CA TRP A 129 -7.75 23.26 -5.93
C TRP A 129 -7.84 24.57 -6.73
N GLU A 130 -7.05 25.58 -6.38
CA GLU A 130 -6.81 26.77 -7.22
C GLU A 130 -5.45 26.65 -7.91
N LYS A 131 -5.42 26.74 -9.24
CA LYS A 131 -4.17 26.77 -10.00
C LYS A 131 -3.41 28.05 -9.67
N THR A 132 -2.20 27.94 -9.13
CA THR A 132 -1.29 29.08 -9.02
C THR A 132 -0.79 29.46 -10.42
N LYS A 133 -1.11 30.68 -10.87
CA LYS A 133 -0.37 31.39 -11.92
C LYS A 133 0.13 32.70 -11.31
N LYS A 134 1.45 32.93 -11.45
CA LYS A 134 2.28 34.00 -10.84
C LYS A 134 2.59 33.76 -9.35
N ASN A 135 3.87 33.67 -9.01
CA ASN A 135 4.49 33.44 -7.69
C ASN A 135 4.93 31.99 -7.40
N ASN A 136 5.78 31.47 -8.28
CA ASN A 136 6.64 30.32 -8.00
C ASN A 136 7.81 30.79 -7.10
N PRO A 137 8.01 30.24 -5.88
CA PRO A 137 9.16 30.60 -5.04
C PRO A 137 10.51 30.22 -5.67
N TYR A 138 10.53 29.35 -6.70
CA TYR A 138 11.72 29.08 -7.51
C TYR A 138 12.00 30.13 -8.59
N GLN A 139 11.25 31.25 -8.64
CA GLN A 139 11.59 32.40 -9.48
C GLN A 139 12.35 33.51 -8.75
N ASP A 140 12.46 33.43 -7.42
CA ASP A 140 13.35 34.29 -6.65
C ASP A 140 14.74 33.62 -6.61
N PRO A 141 15.71 34.12 -7.39
CA PRO A 141 17.03 33.50 -7.48
C PRO A 141 17.69 33.38 -6.10
N ASP A 142 17.47 34.34 -5.19
CA ASP A 142 18.11 34.38 -3.88
C ASP A 142 17.58 33.30 -2.92
N LEU A 143 16.30 32.94 -3.03
CA LEU A 143 15.69 31.87 -2.24
C LEU A 143 16.14 30.49 -2.74
N VAL A 144 16.24 30.31 -4.05
CA VAL A 144 16.75 29.06 -4.65
C VAL A 144 18.22 28.87 -4.30
N ASP A 145 19.02 29.93 -4.34
CA ASP A 145 20.43 29.87 -4.02
C ASP A 145 20.67 29.62 -2.52
N LYS A 146 19.83 30.15 -1.63
CA LYS A 146 19.85 29.79 -0.19
C LYS A 146 19.48 28.33 0.07
N ILE A 147 18.50 27.78 -0.65
CA ILE A 147 18.08 26.39 -0.51
C ILE A 147 19.19 25.45 -1.01
N LEU A 148 19.76 25.74 -2.18
CA LEU A 148 20.86 24.95 -2.75
C LEU A 148 22.13 25.04 -1.89
N ASN A 149 22.53 26.24 -1.43
CA ASN A 149 23.70 26.39 -0.56
C ASN A 149 23.55 25.62 0.76
N ARG A 150 22.34 25.54 1.32
CA ARG A 150 22.09 24.78 2.55
C ARG A 150 22.15 23.26 2.34
N ILE A 151 21.77 22.79 1.16
CA ILE A 151 21.80 21.37 0.79
C ILE A 151 23.22 20.91 0.44
N TYR A 152 24.04 21.75 -0.20
CA TYR A 152 25.35 21.35 -0.72
C TYR A 152 26.55 21.75 0.17
N HIS A 153 26.38 22.60 1.18
CA HIS A 153 27.46 23.00 2.11
C HIS A 153 27.28 22.52 3.57
N GLN A 154 26.39 21.55 3.81
CA GLN A 154 26.45 20.75 5.04
C GLN A 154 27.20 19.44 4.79
N ALA A 155 28.52 19.54 4.66
CA ALA A 155 29.49 18.45 4.79
C ALA A 155 30.67 18.96 5.63
#